data_AF-A0AA88E941-F1
#
_entry.id   AF-A0AA88E941-F1
#
_cell.length_a   1.000
_cell.length_b   1.000
_cell.length_c   1.000
_cell.angle_alpha   90.00
_cell.angle_beta   90.00
_cell.angle_gamma   90.00
#
_symmetry.space_group_name_H-M   'P 1'
#
loop_
_entity.id
_entity.type
_entity.pdbx_description
1 polymer ?
#
loop_
_entity_poly.entity_id
_entity_poly.type
_entity_poly.pdbx_seq_one_letter_code
_entity_poly.pdbx_strand_id
1 'polypeptide(L)'
;MTCRKIFYAYCLKLDQSTRNNIVSEFQLRTLDTSIKSLLPHGVLKKSDYPSVAISCPENKIPMWFMYQSESSSINVKLYSVRQNPNFLGFALCAVVVEDISCLELSCEANFKTKYGKSYKFHWNFNNFSVCSRPLGILSNSSNVFMWYKHENYHGSLDTEAASFRFYDKLGRGNIVRACGIRPLYYQDAEELGITSKLGKTNVIKLYSSSQIYPR
;
A
#
# COMPACT_ATOMS: atom_id res chain seq x y z
N MET A 1 11.45 -3.39 13.33
CA MET A 1 10.04 -3.88 13.32
C MET A 1 9.87 -4.68 12.03
N THR A 2 9.37 -5.91 12.10
CA THR A 2 9.44 -6.89 11.00
C THR A 2 8.30 -6.70 9.99
N CYS A 3 8.64 -6.61 8.70
CA CYS A 3 7.68 -6.71 7.59
C CYS A 3 6.86 -8.01 7.73
N ARG A 4 5.53 -7.90 7.88
CA ARG A 4 4.63 -9.07 7.96
C ARG A 4 4.04 -9.31 6.57
N LYS A 5 4.50 -10.37 5.91
CA LYS A 5 4.06 -10.76 4.56
C LYS A 5 3.23 -12.03 4.65
N ILE A 6 2.10 -12.07 3.98
CA ILE A 6 1.21 -13.24 3.93
C ILE A 6 0.88 -13.52 2.47
N PHE A 7 1.27 -14.69 1.97
CA PHE A 7 0.98 -15.09 0.59
C PHE A 7 -0.13 -16.15 0.61
N TYR A 8 -1.31 -15.83 0.10
CA TYR A 8 -2.37 -16.81 -0.14
C TYR A 8 -2.22 -17.42 -1.55
N ALA A 9 -0.99 -17.76 -1.94
CA ALA A 9 -0.72 -18.40 -3.23
C ALA A 9 -1.31 -19.83 -3.25
N TYR A 10 -1.79 -20.29 -4.41
CA TYR A 10 -2.29 -21.65 -4.68
C TYR A 10 -3.64 -22.06 -4.08
N CYS A 11 -4.40 -21.14 -3.46
CA CYS A 11 -5.81 -21.40 -3.14
C CYS A 11 -6.67 -21.23 -4.40
N LEU A 12 -6.64 -22.20 -5.32
CA LEU A 12 -7.26 -22.12 -6.66
C LEU A 12 -8.80 -21.97 -6.64
N LYS A 13 -9.45 -22.10 -5.47
CA LYS A 13 -10.89 -21.87 -5.28
C LYS A 13 -11.15 -21.21 -3.93
N LEU A 14 -10.78 -19.94 -3.79
CA LEU A 14 -11.35 -19.12 -2.73
C LEU A 14 -12.80 -18.80 -3.10
N ASP A 15 -13.75 -19.00 -2.19
CA ASP A 15 -15.08 -18.43 -2.36
C ASP A 15 -15.05 -16.91 -2.09
N GLN A 16 -16.15 -16.22 -2.40
CA GLN A 16 -16.23 -14.78 -2.21
C GLN A 16 -16.04 -14.37 -0.74
N SER A 17 -16.54 -15.18 0.20
CA SER A 17 -16.40 -14.94 1.63
C SER A 17 -14.93 -14.92 2.05
N THR A 18 -14.15 -15.89 1.59
CA THR A 18 -12.74 -16.01 1.90
C THR A 18 -11.94 -14.87 1.28
N ARG A 19 -12.26 -14.47 0.04
CA ARG A 19 -11.64 -13.29 -0.57
C ARG A 19 -11.94 -12.01 0.21
N ASN A 20 -13.17 -11.83 0.67
CA ASN A 20 -13.54 -10.70 1.50
C ASN A 20 -12.77 -10.71 2.83
N ASN A 21 -12.62 -11.88 3.46
CA ASN A 21 -11.84 -12.02 4.70
C ASN A 21 -10.36 -11.63 4.50
N ILE A 22 -9.75 -12.01 3.37
CA ILE A 22 -8.36 -11.61 3.04
C ILE A 22 -8.26 -10.10 2.88
N VAL A 23 -9.22 -9.46 2.20
CA VAL A 23 -9.27 -8.00 2.07
C VAL A 23 -9.44 -7.34 3.43
N SER A 24 -10.35 -7.83 4.28
CA SER A 24 -10.55 -7.32 5.65
C SER A 24 -9.30 -7.50 6.52
N GLU A 25 -8.60 -8.62 6.40
CA GLU A 25 -7.33 -8.83 7.09
C GLU A 25 -6.27 -7.83 6.61
N PHE A 26 -6.19 -7.59 5.30
CA PHE A 26 -5.28 -6.59 4.73
C PHE A 26 -5.59 -5.19 5.28
N GLN A 27 -6.86 -4.80 5.33
CA GLN A 27 -7.33 -3.53 5.89
C GLN A 27 -6.87 -3.37 7.35
N LEU A 28 -7.21 -4.33 8.20
CA LEU A 28 -6.88 -4.32 9.63
C LEU A 28 -5.39 -4.20 9.87
N ARG A 29 -4.58 -5.05 9.21
CA ARG A 29 -3.13 -5.05 9.36
C ARG A 29 -2.51 -3.75 8.87
N THR A 30 -2.99 -3.23 7.75
CA THR A 30 -2.49 -1.98 7.16
C THR A 30 -2.74 -0.79 8.07
N LEU A 31 -3.95 -0.66 8.62
CA LEU A 31 -4.32 0.43 9.52
C LEU A 31 -3.63 0.33 10.88
N ASP A 32 -3.54 -0.87 11.46
CA ASP A 32 -2.76 -1.10 12.69
C ASP A 32 -1.28 -0.75 12.48
N THR A 33 -0.71 -1.16 11.35
CA THR A 33 0.70 -0.90 11.00
C THR A 33 0.94 0.60 10.78
N SER A 34 0.04 1.29 10.09
CA SER A 34 0.19 2.71 9.80
C SER A 34 0.06 3.57 11.07
N ILE A 35 -0.86 3.22 11.99
CA ILE A 35 -0.98 3.87 13.29
C ILE A 35 0.27 3.66 14.14
N LYS A 36 0.77 2.42 14.23
CA LYS A 36 2.00 2.12 14.97
C LYS A 36 3.20 2.89 14.42
N SER A 37 3.21 3.19 13.13
CA SER A 37 4.27 4.00 12.50
C SER A 37 4.27 5.46 12.94
N LEU A 38 3.18 5.95 13.59
CA LEU A 38 3.14 7.28 14.20
C LEU A 38 3.80 7.34 15.58
N LEU A 39 4.06 6.18 16.20
CA LEU A 39 4.72 6.14 17.49
C LEU A 39 6.18 6.57 17.32
N PRO A 40 6.74 7.34 18.28
CA PRO A 40 8.11 7.78 18.23
C PRO A 40 9.01 6.55 18.37
N HIS A 41 9.45 6.06 17.22
CA HIS A 41 10.53 5.10 17.12
C HIS A 41 11.81 5.88 16.88
N GLY A 42 12.91 5.47 17.53
CA GLY A 42 14.24 6.00 17.23
C GLY A 42 14.55 5.87 15.73
N VAL A 43 15.66 6.47 15.29
CA VAL A 43 16.02 6.55 13.86
C VAL A 43 15.96 5.17 13.17
N LEU A 44 14.87 4.88 12.45
CA LEU A 44 14.70 3.65 11.68
C LEU A 44 15.40 3.81 10.33
N LYS A 45 16.11 2.78 9.86
CA LYS A 45 16.55 2.74 8.46
C LYS A 45 15.32 2.54 7.58
N LYS A 46 15.36 3.04 6.33
CA LYS A 46 14.24 2.92 5.36
C LYS A 46 13.81 1.46 5.09
N SER A 47 14.70 0.49 5.29
CA SER A 47 14.43 -0.95 5.22
C SER A 47 13.57 -1.46 6.37
N ASP A 48 13.55 -0.74 7.49
CA ASP A 48 12.91 -1.14 8.74
C ASP A 48 11.51 -0.53 8.87
N TYR A 49 11.07 0.24 7.86
CA TYR A 49 9.74 0.81 7.85
C TYR A 49 8.67 -0.28 7.86
N PRO A 50 7.69 -0.17 8.76
CA PRO A 50 6.61 -1.13 8.84
C PRO A 50 5.88 -1.26 7.50
N SER A 51 5.60 -2.49 7.12
CA SER A 51 4.95 -2.82 5.85
C SER A 51 4.12 -4.10 5.96
N VAL A 52 3.07 -4.13 5.16
CA VAL A 52 2.11 -5.22 5.02
C VAL A 52 2.06 -5.58 3.55
N ALA A 53 2.14 -6.86 3.22
CA ALA A 53 1.98 -7.35 1.85
C ALA A 53 1.14 -8.63 1.87
N ILE A 54 0.08 -8.64 1.05
CA ILE A 54 -0.84 -9.76 0.88
C ILE A 54 -1.09 -10.01 -0.60
N SER A 55 -1.17 -11.28 -1.01
CA SER A 55 -1.61 -11.66 -2.36
C SER A 55 -2.72 -12.69 -2.29
N CYS A 56 -3.70 -12.63 -3.19
CA CYS A 56 -4.73 -13.64 -3.34
C CYS A 56 -5.17 -13.85 -4.81
N PRO A 57 -5.63 -15.06 -5.17
CA PRO A 57 -6.25 -15.34 -6.47
C PRO A 57 -7.54 -14.54 -6.66
N GLU A 58 -7.48 -13.54 -7.52
CA GLU A 58 -8.59 -12.64 -7.86
C GLU A 58 -8.20 -11.86 -9.12
N ASN A 59 -9.20 -11.54 -9.94
CA ASN A 59 -8.97 -10.88 -11.22
C ASN A 59 -9.48 -9.43 -11.21
N LYS A 60 -10.10 -8.96 -10.13
CA LYS A 60 -10.59 -7.59 -9.98
C LYS A 60 -9.93 -6.87 -8.83
N ILE A 61 -9.85 -5.55 -8.95
CA ILE A 61 -9.44 -4.69 -7.85
C ILE A 61 -10.51 -4.76 -6.73
N PRO A 62 -10.14 -5.00 -5.46
CA PRO A 62 -11.10 -4.96 -4.37
C PRO A 62 -11.79 -3.60 -4.27
N MET A 63 -13.10 -3.58 -4.01
CA MET A 63 -13.90 -2.34 -3.91
C MET A 63 -13.39 -1.37 -2.85
N TRP A 64 -12.60 -1.84 -1.88
CA TRP A 64 -11.98 -0.98 -0.89
C TRP A 64 -11.03 0.06 -1.51
N PHE A 65 -10.38 -0.24 -2.63
CA PHE A 65 -9.50 0.73 -3.29
C PHE A 65 -10.33 1.81 -3.99
N MET A 66 -10.18 3.06 -3.52
CA MET A 66 -10.99 4.19 -3.96
C MET A 66 -10.67 4.60 -5.41
N TYR A 67 -9.39 4.71 -5.74
CA TYR A 67 -8.95 5.02 -7.09
C TYR A 67 -8.58 3.72 -7.78
N GLN A 68 -9.17 3.45 -8.94
CA GLN A 68 -8.95 2.22 -9.70
C GLN A 68 -8.70 2.55 -11.16
N SER A 69 -7.87 1.74 -11.82
CA SER A 69 -7.54 1.88 -13.24
C SER A 69 -7.34 0.50 -13.86
N GLU A 70 -7.86 0.29 -15.07
CA GLU A 70 -7.60 -0.90 -15.91
C GLU A 70 -6.27 -0.79 -16.66
N SER A 71 -5.29 -0.15 -16.04
CA SER A 71 -3.94 0.04 -16.57
C SER A 71 -2.92 -0.12 -15.45
N SER A 72 -1.66 -0.22 -15.83
CA SER A 72 -0.51 -0.23 -14.91
C SER A 72 -0.19 1.14 -14.32
N SER A 73 -0.96 2.18 -14.66
CA SER A 73 -0.80 3.50 -14.05
C SER A 73 -2.13 4.20 -13.80
N ILE A 74 -2.10 5.14 -12.86
CA ILE A 74 -3.25 5.97 -12.50
C ILE A 74 -2.77 7.34 -12.03
N ASN A 75 -3.47 8.39 -12.45
CA ASN A 75 -3.32 9.75 -11.93
C ASN A 75 -4.48 10.02 -10.98
N VAL A 76 -4.17 10.48 -9.77
CA VAL A 76 -5.18 10.79 -8.76
C VAL A 76 -5.08 12.25 -8.37
N LYS A 77 -6.24 12.88 -8.18
CA LYS A 77 -6.34 14.18 -7.54
C LYS A 77 -6.37 13.93 -6.03
N LEU A 78 -5.39 14.46 -5.32
CA LEU A 78 -5.34 14.41 -3.88
C LEU A 78 -5.95 15.70 -3.35
N TYR A 79 -7.12 15.60 -2.74
CA TYR A 79 -7.62 16.70 -1.91
C TYR A 79 -6.59 16.92 -0.82
N SER A 80 -6.04 18.15 -0.75
CA SER A 80 -4.79 18.48 -0.07
C SER A 80 -4.60 17.67 1.22
N VAL A 81 -3.64 16.74 1.20
CA VAL A 81 -3.37 15.85 2.33
C VAL A 81 -3.05 16.66 3.59
N ARG A 82 -2.49 17.87 3.45
CA ARG A 82 -2.28 18.85 4.51
C ARG A 82 -3.56 19.28 5.25
N GLN A 83 -4.72 19.23 4.60
CA GLN A 83 -6.00 19.56 5.24
C GLN A 83 -6.48 18.47 6.20
N ASN A 84 -5.88 17.27 6.17
CA ASN A 84 -6.27 16.18 7.05
C ASN A 84 -5.08 15.71 7.91
N PRO A 85 -4.95 16.21 9.16
CA PRO A 85 -3.87 15.81 10.07
C PRO A 85 -3.90 14.32 10.42
N ASN A 86 -4.98 13.62 10.05
CA ASN A 86 -5.16 12.20 10.30
C ASN A 86 -4.62 11.32 9.17
N PHE A 87 -3.89 11.86 8.19
CA PHE A 87 -3.34 11.07 7.09
C PHE A 87 -2.26 10.07 7.55
N LEU A 88 -2.37 8.82 7.09
CA LEU A 88 -1.54 7.68 7.50
C LEU A 88 -0.69 7.07 6.36
N GLY A 89 -0.93 7.47 5.11
CA GLY A 89 -0.22 6.96 3.93
C GLY A 89 -1.14 6.40 2.85
N PHE A 90 -0.62 5.52 2.01
CA PHE A 90 -1.37 4.91 0.91
C PHE A 90 -1.30 3.38 0.98
N ALA A 91 -2.46 2.73 0.85
CA ALA A 91 -2.55 1.31 0.48
C ALA A 91 -2.62 1.19 -1.04
N LEU A 92 -1.96 0.18 -1.57
CA LEU A 92 -1.78 -0.05 -3.00
C LEU A 92 -2.28 -1.45 -3.36
N CYS A 93 -2.81 -1.61 -4.58
CA CYS A 93 -2.97 -2.91 -5.18
C CYS A 93 -2.64 -2.94 -6.67
N ALA A 94 -2.26 -4.11 -7.16
CA ALA A 94 -2.11 -4.40 -8.57
C ALA A 94 -2.67 -5.78 -8.89
N VAL A 95 -3.39 -5.88 -10.01
CA VAL A 95 -3.81 -7.15 -10.59
C VAL A 95 -2.77 -7.56 -11.62
N VAL A 96 -2.16 -8.73 -11.42
CA VAL A 96 -1.10 -9.24 -12.28
C VAL A 96 -1.55 -10.56 -12.90
N VAL A 97 -1.32 -10.70 -14.20
CA VAL A 97 -1.58 -11.94 -14.94
C VAL A 97 -0.47 -12.95 -14.61
N GLU A 98 -0.86 -14.12 -14.14
CA GLU A 98 0.04 -15.11 -13.56
C GLU A 98 0.60 -16.06 -14.63
N ASP A 99 1.81 -15.77 -15.13
CA ASP A 99 2.65 -16.82 -15.71
C ASP A 99 4.13 -16.65 -15.35
N ILE A 100 4.42 -16.27 -14.11
CA ILE A 100 5.78 -15.90 -13.76
C ILE A 100 6.21 -16.48 -12.42
N SER A 101 7.20 -17.37 -12.50
CA SER A 101 7.85 -18.03 -11.38
C SER A 101 8.63 -17.10 -10.46
N CYS A 102 8.85 -15.83 -10.81
CA CYS A 102 9.66 -14.88 -10.04
C CYS A 102 9.14 -13.44 -10.18
N LEU A 103 8.19 -12.93 -9.39
CA LEU A 103 7.67 -11.55 -9.54
C LEU A 103 8.41 -10.51 -8.67
N GLU A 104 8.83 -9.36 -9.24
CA GLU A 104 9.34 -8.19 -8.50
C GLU A 104 8.44 -6.96 -8.70
N LEU A 105 7.25 -7.03 -8.13
CA LEU A 105 6.24 -5.97 -8.26
C LEU A 105 6.62 -4.72 -7.46
N SER A 106 6.46 -3.57 -8.09
CA SER A 106 6.75 -2.27 -7.50
C SER A 106 5.80 -1.18 -7.97
N CYS A 107 5.68 -0.12 -7.16
CA CYS A 107 5.01 1.12 -7.52
C CYS A 107 5.96 2.30 -7.37
N GLU A 108 6.12 3.09 -8.43
CA GLU A 108 6.69 4.44 -8.36
C GLU A 108 5.54 5.44 -8.27
N ALA A 109 5.62 6.39 -7.34
CA ALA A 109 4.69 7.50 -7.29
C ALA A 109 5.38 8.85 -7.34
N ASN A 110 4.82 9.74 -8.15
CA ASN A 110 5.31 11.08 -8.36
C ASN A 110 4.25 12.07 -7.88
N PHE A 111 4.57 12.78 -6.79
CA PHE A 111 3.71 13.76 -6.15
C PHE A 111 4.08 15.14 -6.67
N LYS A 112 3.10 15.93 -7.10
CA LYS A 112 3.31 17.32 -7.52
C LYS A 112 2.57 18.26 -6.58
N THR A 113 3.33 19.17 -5.97
CA THR A 113 2.76 20.23 -5.12
C THR A 113 2.30 21.41 -5.95
N LYS A 114 1.39 22.21 -5.38
CA LYS A 114 0.96 23.49 -5.96
C LYS A 114 2.10 24.48 -6.26
N TYR A 115 3.23 24.34 -5.58
CA TYR A 115 4.41 25.19 -5.75
C TYR A 115 5.43 24.63 -6.76
N GLY A 116 5.04 23.63 -7.56
CA GLY A 116 5.90 23.03 -8.58
C GLY A 116 6.97 22.07 -8.03
N LYS A 117 7.07 21.85 -6.71
CA LYS A 117 7.95 20.82 -6.15
C LYS A 117 7.41 19.43 -6.46
N SER A 118 8.30 18.51 -6.77
CA SER A 118 7.98 17.10 -7.00
C SER A 118 8.67 16.18 -5.99
N TYR A 119 7.97 15.15 -5.55
CA TYR A 119 8.48 14.12 -4.64
C TYR A 119 8.26 12.75 -5.26
N LYS A 120 9.30 11.90 -5.25
CA LYS A 120 9.23 10.54 -5.75
C LYS A 120 9.26 9.55 -4.61
N PHE A 121 8.32 8.61 -4.62
CA PHE A 121 8.26 7.49 -3.69
C PHE A 121 8.33 6.18 -4.46
N HIS A 122 8.93 5.18 -3.82
CA HIS A 122 9.14 3.87 -4.42
C HIS A 122 8.73 2.79 -3.42
N TRP A 123 7.61 2.13 -3.70
CA TRP A 123 7.02 1.10 -2.85
C TRP A 123 7.13 -0.26 -3.52
N ASN A 124 8.06 -1.06 -3.04
CA ASN A 124 8.16 -2.46 -3.43
C ASN A 124 7.05 -3.25 -2.74
N PHE A 125 6.34 -4.10 -3.49
CA PHE A 125 5.51 -5.15 -2.89
C PHE A 125 6.40 -6.16 -2.14
N ASN A 126 7.62 -6.41 -2.65
CA ASN A 126 8.56 -7.34 -2.03
C ASN A 126 10.02 -6.92 -2.25
N ASN A 127 10.90 -7.21 -1.28
CA ASN A 127 12.35 -7.25 -1.46
C ASN A 127 12.87 -8.68 -1.76
N PHE A 128 11.97 -9.64 -1.97
CA PHE A 128 12.31 -11.02 -2.32
C PHE A 128 11.50 -11.44 -3.53
N SER A 129 12.14 -12.05 -4.52
CA SER A 129 11.48 -12.72 -5.63
C SER A 129 10.59 -13.82 -5.05
N VAL A 130 9.30 -13.82 -5.38
CA VAL A 130 8.42 -14.97 -5.09
C VAL A 130 8.83 -16.09 -6.04
N CYS A 131 9.90 -16.81 -5.70
CA CYS A 131 10.36 -18.00 -6.42
C CYS A 131 9.55 -19.19 -5.91
N SER A 132 8.40 -19.45 -6.51
CA SER A 132 7.57 -20.57 -6.10
C SER A 132 6.86 -21.16 -7.31
N ARG A 133 7.59 -21.89 -8.16
CA ARG A 133 6.97 -22.89 -9.02
C ARG A 133 7.91 -24.10 -9.17
N PRO A 134 7.44 -25.33 -8.88
CA PRO A 134 7.77 -26.46 -9.73
C PRO A 134 7.15 -26.23 -11.11
N LEU A 135 7.89 -26.50 -12.19
CA LEU A 135 7.38 -26.46 -13.56
C LEU A 135 6.03 -27.20 -13.68
N GLY A 136 5.05 -26.63 -14.39
CA GLY A 136 4.02 -27.44 -15.06
C GLY A 136 2.54 -27.06 -14.93
N ILE A 137 2.14 -26.05 -14.15
CA ILE A 137 0.72 -25.65 -14.11
C ILE A 137 0.54 -24.27 -14.73
N LEU A 138 0.26 -24.25 -16.03
CA LEU A 138 -0.34 -23.13 -16.74
C LEU A 138 -1.77 -22.97 -16.24
N SER A 139 -1.99 -22.03 -15.34
CA SER A 139 -3.32 -21.50 -15.08
C SER A 139 -3.30 -20.04 -15.47
N ASN A 140 -4.23 -19.63 -16.34
CA ASN A 140 -4.53 -18.23 -16.68
C ASN A 140 -5.14 -17.49 -15.46
N SER A 141 -4.63 -17.73 -14.25
CA SER A 141 -5.08 -17.05 -13.05
C SER A 141 -4.51 -15.64 -13.04
N SER A 142 -5.30 -14.70 -12.54
CA SER A 142 -4.79 -13.40 -12.13
C SER A 142 -4.74 -13.40 -10.61
N ASN A 143 -3.78 -12.68 -10.05
CA ASN A 143 -3.72 -12.43 -8.63
C ASN A 143 -3.80 -10.94 -8.36
N VAL A 144 -4.47 -10.60 -7.28
CA VAL A 144 -4.40 -9.28 -6.67
C VAL A 144 -3.27 -9.31 -5.66
N PHE A 145 -2.34 -8.38 -5.83
CA PHE A 145 -1.30 -8.07 -4.87
C PHE A 145 -1.69 -6.78 -4.16
N MET A 146 -1.70 -6.77 -2.83
CA MET A 146 -2.07 -5.63 -1.98
C MET A 146 -0.95 -5.33 -0.99
N TRP A 147 -0.52 -4.07 -0.86
CA TRP A 147 0.53 -3.72 0.08
C TRP A 147 0.44 -2.29 0.62
N TYR A 148 1.02 -2.14 1.79
CA TYR A 148 1.28 -0.87 2.46
C TYR A 148 2.75 -0.84 2.88
N LYS A 149 3.38 0.31 2.72
CA LYS A 149 4.70 0.56 3.26
C LYS A 149 4.75 1.99 3.77
N HIS A 150 5.10 2.15 5.03
CA HIS A 150 5.27 3.47 5.62
C HIS A 150 6.41 4.22 4.92
N GLU A 151 6.18 5.50 4.62
CA GLU A 151 7.19 6.43 4.10
C GLU A 151 7.01 7.78 4.79
N ASN A 152 8.08 8.57 4.79
CA ASN A 152 8.04 9.92 5.35
C ASN A 152 7.48 10.91 4.32
N TYR A 153 6.26 11.39 4.57
CA TYR A 153 5.54 12.34 3.70
C TYR A 153 5.70 13.82 4.10
N HIS A 154 6.57 14.18 5.07
CA HIS A 154 6.63 15.53 5.66
C HIS A 154 6.83 16.68 4.64
N GLY A 155 7.36 16.40 3.44
CA GLY A 155 7.48 17.39 2.36
C GLY A 155 6.34 17.38 1.33
N SER A 156 5.55 16.31 1.24
CA SER A 156 4.58 16.07 0.17
C SER A 156 3.12 16.31 0.59
N LEU A 157 2.86 16.86 1.77
CA LEU A 157 1.49 17.09 2.26
C LEU A 157 0.72 18.14 1.45
N ASP A 158 1.41 19.01 0.72
CA ASP A 158 0.86 20.04 -0.19
C ASP A 158 0.54 19.53 -1.60
N THR A 159 0.50 18.22 -1.78
CA THR A 159 0.29 17.61 -3.10
C THR A 159 -1.17 17.72 -3.51
N GLU A 160 -1.42 18.24 -4.72
CA GLU A 160 -2.75 18.31 -5.34
C GLU A 160 -3.02 17.12 -6.26
N ALA A 161 -1.95 16.56 -6.83
CA ALA A 161 -2.05 15.42 -7.72
C ALA A 161 -0.84 14.51 -7.57
N ALA A 162 -1.07 13.21 -7.67
CA ALA A 162 -0.03 12.21 -7.71
C ALA A 162 -0.27 11.24 -8.87
N SER A 163 0.80 10.84 -9.54
CA SER A 163 0.77 9.73 -10.49
C SER A 163 1.39 8.50 -9.85
N PHE A 164 0.79 7.35 -10.10
CA PHE A 164 1.25 6.05 -9.61
C PHE A 164 1.48 5.15 -10.82
N ARG A 165 2.66 4.53 -10.88
CA ARG A 165 3.03 3.60 -11.94
C ARG A 165 3.48 2.28 -11.32
N PHE A 166 2.78 1.22 -11.69
CA PHE A 166 3.01 -0.14 -11.26
C PHE A 166 3.79 -0.89 -12.34
N TYR A 167 4.80 -1.63 -11.93
CA TYR A 167 5.65 -2.37 -12.86
C TYR A 167 6.37 -3.52 -12.17
N ASP A 168 6.87 -4.41 -13.01
CA ASP A 168 7.79 -5.46 -12.61
C ASP A 168 9.22 -5.01 -12.84
N LYS A 169 10.04 -5.04 -11.79
CA LYS A 169 11.43 -4.60 -11.88
C LYS A 169 12.29 -5.48 -12.79
N LEU A 170 11.87 -6.71 -13.02
CA LEU A 170 12.54 -7.63 -13.93
C LEU A 170 12.29 -7.29 -15.41
N GLY A 171 11.51 -6.23 -15.71
CA GLY A 171 11.35 -5.70 -17.06
C GLY A 171 10.44 -6.52 -17.96
N ARG A 172 9.66 -7.47 -17.41
CA ARG A 172 8.75 -8.31 -18.19
C ARG A 172 7.48 -7.55 -18.51
N GLY A 173 7.48 -6.82 -19.62
CA GLY A 173 6.28 -6.29 -20.30
C GLY A 173 5.19 -5.67 -19.41
N ASN A 174 3.96 -5.59 -19.94
CA ASN A 174 2.82 -5.04 -19.22
C ASN A 174 2.02 -6.16 -18.51
N ILE A 175 2.61 -6.74 -17.45
CA ILE A 175 1.98 -7.82 -16.69
C ILE A 175 0.92 -7.32 -15.70
N VAL A 176 0.96 -6.02 -15.36
CA VAL A 176 -0.02 -5.36 -14.49
C VAL A 176 -1.18 -4.89 -15.35
N ARG A 177 -2.33 -5.56 -15.20
CA ARG A 177 -3.53 -5.25 -16.01
C ARG A 177 -4.43 -4.21 -15.38
N ALA A 178 -4.35 -4.04 -14.06
CA ALA A 178 -5.14 -3.08 -13.32
C ALA A 178 -4.44 -2.69 -12.02
N CYS A 179 -4.69 -1.49 -11.51
CA CYS A 179 -4.14 -1.01 -10.26
C CYS A 179 -5.13 -0.19 -9.45
N GLY A 180 -4.93 -0.14 -8.14
CA GLY A 180 -5.77 0.59 -7.20
C GLY A 180 -5.00 1.27 -6.08
N ILE A 181 -5.50 2.43 -5.66
CA ILE A 181 -4.94 3.26 -4.59
C ILE A 181 -6.02 3.59 -3.57
N ARG A 182 -5.68 3.50 -2.28
CA ARG A 182 -6.48 4.06 -1.19
C ARG A 182 -5.60 4.95 -0.30
N PRO A 183 -5.87 6.25 -0.23
CA PRO A 183 -5.36 7.09 0.86
C PRO A 183 -5.94 6.58 2.19
N LEU A 184 -5.09 6.49 3.21
CA LEU A 184 -5.46 6.01 4.54
C LEU A 184 -5.51 7.19 5.51
N TYR A 185 -6.54 7.19 6.34
CA TYR A 185 -6.74 8.16 7.40
C TYR A 185 -7.04 7.47 8.73
N TYR A 186 -6.81 8.15 9.84
CA TYR A 186 -7.13 7.64 11.16
C TYR A 186 -8.62 7.29 11.32
N GLN A 187 -9.51 8.02 10.64
CA GLN A 187 -10.94 7.72 10.60
C GLN A 187 -11.22 6.32 10.05
N ASP A 188 -10.46 5.85 9.04
CA ASP A 188 -10.62 4.49 8.50
C ASP A 188 -10.37 3.42 9.58
N ALA A 189 -9.50 3.72 10.55
CA ALA A 189 -9.24 2.82 11.68
C ALA A 189 -10.30 2.89 12.78
N GLU A 190 -10.98 4.03 12.93
CA GLU A 190 -12.13 4.17 13.84
C GLU A 190 -13.33 3.37 13.34
N GLU A 191 -13.62 3.45 12.04
CA GLU A 191 -14.68 2.68 11.39
C GLU A 191 -14.49 1.15 11.58
N LEU A 192 -13.24 0.69 11.67
CA LEU A 192 -12.90 -0.70 11.92
C LEU A 192 -12.67 -1.05 13.41
N GLY A 193 -12.90 -0.11 14.34
CA GLY A 193 -12.78 -0.34 15.78
C GLY A 193 -11.35 -0.54 16.30
N ILE A 194 -10.33 -0.21 15.51
CA ILE A 194 -8.90 -0.44 15.82
C ILE A 194 -8.40 0.53 16.91
N THR A 195 -8.99 1.71 17.00
CA THR A 195 -8.48 2.84 17.82
C THR A 195 -8.84 2.78 19.31
N SER A 196 -9.63 1.78 19.73
CA SER A 196 -10.04 1.59 21.15
C SER A 196 -8.87 1.45 22.14
N LYS A 197 -7.63 1.23 21.68
CA LYS A 197 -6.42 1.09 22.52
C LYS A 197 -5.45 2.27 22.50
N LEU A 198 -5.63 3.27 21.64
CA LEU A 198 -4.70 4.41 21.51
C LEU A 198 -5.49 5.70 21.35
N GLY A 199 -5.98 6.27 22.46
CA GLY A 199 -6.92 7.39 22.45
C GLY A 199 -6.51 8.57 21.54
N LYS A 200 -7.50 9.12 20.81
CA LYS A 200 -7.39 10.24 19.84
C LYS A 200 -6.42 11.34 20.26
N THR A 201 -6.46 11.75 21.53
CA THR A 201 -5.67 12.85 22.10
C THR A 201 -4.15 12.60 22.08
N ASN A 202 -3.73 11.34 22.24
CA ASN A 202 -2.30 10.99 22.26
C ASN A 202 -1.70 10.99 20.84
N VAL A 203 -2.48 10.62 19.83
CA VAL A 203 -2.02 10.55 18.43
C VAL A 203 -1.86 11.95 17.82
N ILE A 204 -2.83 12.85 18.06
CA ILE A 204 -2.75 14.25 17.61
C ILE A 204 -1.56 14.96 18.27
N LYS A 205 -1.31 14.71 19.57
CA LYS A 205 -0.12 15.23 20.26
C LYS A 205 1.18 14.71 19.63
N LEU A 206 1.28 13.40 19.34
CA LEU A 206 2.46 12.81 18.68
C LEU A 206 2.73 13.43 17.29
N TYR A 207 1.69 13.61 16.49
CA TYR A 207 1.79 14.23 15.16
C TYR A 207 2.22 15.71 15.24
N SER A 208 1.78 16.43 16.26
CA SER A 208 2.24 17.81 16.50
C SER A 208 3.68 17.88 16.99
N SER A 209 4.14 16.91 17.80
CA SER A 209 5.52 16.86 18.30
C SER A 209 6.54 16.40 17.25
N SER A 210 6.16 15.56 16.28
CA SER A 210 7.06 15.14 15.18
C SER A 210 7.29 16.23 14.13
N GLN A 211 6.49 17.30 14.14
CA GLN A 211 6.68 18.49 13.29
C GLN A 211 7.59 19.56 13.93
N ILE A 212 7.97 19.40 15.21
CA ILE A 212 8.86 20.33 15.93
C ILE A 212 10.26 19.71 15.97
N TYR A 213 10.94 19.71 14.84
CA TYR A 213 12.40 19.71 14.82
C TYR A 213 12.84 20.95 14.04
N PRO A 214 13.36 21.99 14.72
CA PRO A 214 13.92 23.13 14.02
C PRO A 214 15.23 22.69 13.32
N ARG A 215 15.48 23.27 12.15
CA ARG A 215 16.83 23.35 11.58
C ARG A 215 17.72 24.19 12.47
#